data_AF-A0A2Y9DF89-F1
#
_entry.id   AF-A0A2Y9DF89-F1
#
_cell.length_a   1.000
_cell.length_b   1.000
_cell.length_c   1.000
_cell.angle_alpha   90.00
_cell.angle_beta   90.00
_cell.angle_gamma   90.00
#
_symmetry.space_group_name_H-M   'P 1'
#
loop_
_entity.id
_entity.type
_entity.pdbx_description
1 polymer ?
#
loop_
_entity_poly.entity_id
_entity_poly.type
_entity_poly.pdbx_seq_one_letter_code
_entity_poly.pdbx_strand_id
1 'polypeptide(L)'
;MTLLLSLLTALVVFSYGPAPSLSCDLPQNHILASKETSELLEQMRRLSPFLCLKDRKDFRFPQEMVDGNQLQKAQAISVLHTMLQQIINLFHTNNSSTAWNMTLLHQLHSGLERQLENLDTCLVQAMEEEESIPATEGPVLAVKRYFQGIHLYLKEKEYSDCAWEIVRVEIRRCFSSTKLQERLRRKHGDVGSS
;
A
#
# COMPACT_ATOMS: atom_id res chain seq x y z
N MET A 1 -14.80 -41.48 34.78
CA MET A 1 -13.48 -40.83 34.88
C MET A 1 -12.82 -40.59 33.53
N THR A 2 -12.87 -41.54 32.59
CA THR A 2 -12.30 -41.40 31.23
C THR A 2 -12.93 -40.27 30.40
N LEU A 3 -14.25 -40.10 30.51
CA LEU A 3 -15.03 -39.12 29.73
C LEU A 3 -14.76 -37.66 30.16
N LEU A 4 -14.49 -37.45 31.45
CA LEU A 4 -14.08 -36.15 32.01
C LEU A 4 -12.67 -35.77 31.57
N LEU A 5 -11.76 -36.74 31.51
CA LEU A 5 -10.39 -36.52 31.04
C LEU A 5 -10.36 -36.15 29.56
N SER A 6 -11.19 -36.79 28.72
CA SER A 6 -11.30 -36.48 27.29
C SER A 6 -11.93 -35.12 27.01
N LEU A 7 -12.88 -34.68 27.85
CA LEU A 7 -13.47 -33.34 27.75
C LEU A 7 -12.45 -32.24 28.13
N LEU A 8 -11.66 -32.49 29.18
CA LEU A 8 -10.61 -31.56 29.60
C LEU A 8 -9.50 -31.42 28.56
N THR A 9 -9.07 -32.52 27.92
CA THR A 9 -8.07 -32.45 26.85
C THR A 9 -8.61 -31.76 25.59
N ALA A 10 -9.88 -31.97 25.24
CA ALA A 10 -10.52 -31.24 24.14
C ALA A 10 -10.63 -29.72 24.41
N LEU A 11 -10.97 -29.32 25.65
CA LEU A 11 -11.00 -27.91 26.08
C LEU A 11 -9.62 -27.25 26.06
N VAL A 12 -8.56 -27.99 26.44
CA VAL A 12 -7.18 -27.52 26.34
C VAL A 12 -6.79 -27.33 24.87
N VAL A 13 -7.05 -28.31 23.98
CA VAL A 13 -6.73 -28.17 22.54
C VAL A 13 -7.51 -27.02 21.89
N PHE A 14 -8.75 -26.74 22.32
CA PHE A 14 -9.55 -25.62 21.81
C PHE A 14 -9.09 -24.24 22.34
N SER A 15 -8.41 -24.21 23.50
CA SER A 15 -7.84 -22.98 24.07
C SER A 15 -6.41 -22.68 23.59
N TYR A 16 -5.75 -23.64 22.95
CA TYR A 16 -4.42 -23.50 22.32
C TYR A 16 -4.48 -23.62 20.78
N GLY A 17 -5.56 -23.14 20.16
CA GLY A 17 -5.48 -22.77 18.74
C GLY A 17 -4.35 -21.74 18.54
N PRO A 18 -3.74 -21.63 17.34
CA PRO A 18 -2.73 -20.60 17.10
C PRO A 18 -3.36 -19.26 17.50
N ALA A 19 -2.86 -18.64 18.55
CA ALA A 19 -3.25 -17.28 18.87
C ALA A 19 -2.99 -16.47 17.59
N PRO A 20 -3.98 -15.75 17.04
CA PRO A 20 -3.71 -14.77 16.02
C PRO A 20 -2.57 -13.93 16.56
N SER A 21 -1.45 -13.85 15.85
CA SER A 21 -0.36 -13.00 16.27
C SER A 21 -0.91 -11.58 16.39
N LEU A 22 -1.17 -11.14 17.63
CA LEU A 22 -1.67 -9.81 17.98
C LEU A 22 -0.66 -8.70 17.66
N SER A 23 0.50 -9.06 17.11
CA SER A 23 1.52 -8.15 16.61
C SER A 23 1.31 -7.96 15.11
N CYS A 24 0.98 -6.74 14.71
CA CYS A 24 0.98 -6.29 13.32
C CYS A 24 2.41 -6.41 12.72
N ASP A 25 2.72 -7.57 12.10
CA ASP A 25 3.96 -7.83 11.35
C ASP A 25 3.90 -7.23 9.92
N LEU A 26 3.34 -6.03 9.81
CA LEU A 26 3.17 -5.25 8.60
C LEU A 26 4.44 -5.05 7.75
N PRO A 27 5.63 -4.75 8.32
CA PRO A 27 6.81 -4.45 7.52
C PRO A 27 7.18 -5.55 6.52
N GLN A 28 7.23 -6.81 6.94
CA GLN A 28 7.77 -7.87 6.10
C GLN A 28 6.80 -8.26 4.98
N ASN A 29 5.51 -8.41 5.33
CA ASN A 29 4.46 -8.74 4.37
C ASN A 29 4.26 -7.62 3.35
N HIS A 30 4.32 -6.36 3.79
CA HIS A 30 4.13 -5.21 2.91
C HIS A 30 5.32 -5.00 1.97
N ILE A 31 6.56 -5.22 2.41
CA ILE A 31 7.75 -5.14 1.54
C ILE A 31 7.66 -6.17 0.41
N LEU A 32 7.31 -7.41 0.75
CA LEU A 32 7.16 -8.48 -0.25
C LEU A 32 6.04 -8.14 -1.23
N ALA A 33 4.87 -7.74 -0.73
CA ALA A 33 3.74 -7.39 -1.58
C ALA A 33 4.02 -6.16 -2.46
N SER A 34 4.77 -5.17 -1.97
CA SER A 34 5.23 -4.02 -2.76
C SER A 34 6.16 -4.46 -3.90
N LYS A 35 7.06 -5.42 -3.63
CA LYS A 35 7.94 -6.00 -4.65
C LYS A 35 7.15 -6.75 -5.71
N GLU A 36 6.23 -7.63 -5.31
CA GLU A 36 5.33 -8.35 -6.22
C GLU A 36 4.53 -7.38 -7.09
N THR A 37 4.01 -6.30 -6.50
CA THR A 37 3.27 -5.25 -7.21
C THR A 37 4.15 -4.52 -8.23
N SER A 38 5.40 -4.19 -7.86
CA SER A 38 6.36 -3.56 -8.77
C SER A 38 6.75 -4.47 -9.94
N GLU A 39 6.92 -5.77 -9.69
CA GLU A 39 7.18 -6.77 -10.74
C GLU A 39 5.98 -6.93 -11.68
N LEU A 40 4.76 -7.00 -11.15
CA LEU A 40 3.54 -7.09 -11.93
C LEU A 40 3.33 -5.84 -12.80
N LEU A 41 3.54 -4.64 -12.24
CA LEU A 41 3.50 -3.39 -13.01
C LEU A 41 4.53 -3.39 -14.14
N GLU A 42 5.68 -4.05 -13.99
CA GLU A 42 6.64 -4.21 -15.08
C GLU A 42 6.18 -5.20 -16.15
N GLN A 43 5.54 -6.29 -15.76
CA GLN A 43 4.94 -7.24 -16.71
C GLN A 43 3.82 -6.60 -17.53
N MET A 44 3.10 -5.62 -16.95
CA MET A 44 2.06 -4.87 -17.66
C MET A 44 2.60 -3.92 -18.74
N ARG A 45 3.91 -3.69 -18.81
CA ARG A 45 4.52 -2.78 -19.79
C ARG A 45 4.15 -3.18 -21.22
N ARG A 46 3.53 -2.25 -21.95
CA ARG A 46 3.17 -2.44 -23.38
C ARG A 46 4.11 -1.72 -24.32
N LEU A 47 4.69 -0.60 -23.86
CA LEU A 47 5.54 0.26 -24.67
C LEU A 47 6.87 0.51 -23.94
N SER A 48 7.91 0.80 -24.71
CA SER A 48 9.14 1.34 -24.13
C SER A 48 8.91 2.78 -23.70
N PRO A 49 9.21 3.18 -22.44
CA PRO A 49 9.06 4.56 -21.99
C PRO A 49 9.87 5.59 -22.81
N PHE A 50 10.89 5.13 -23.54
CA PHE A 50 11.67 5.96 -24.48
C PHE A 50 10.88 6.39 -25.73
N LEU A 51 9.77 5.72 -26.05
CA LEU A 51 8.89 6.16 -27.12
C LEU A 51 7.96 7.30 -26.67
N CYS A 52 7.78 7.45 -25.36
CA CYS A 52 6.84 8.39 -24.75
C CYS A 52 7.52 9.62 -24.14
N LEU A 53 8.72 9.99 -24.64
CA LEU A 53 9.51 11.11 -24.10
C LEU A 53 8.76 12.45 -24.10
N LYS A 54 7.91 12.68 -25.12
CA LYS A 54 7.11 13.91 -25.27
C LYS A 54 6.01 14.03 -24.21
N ASP A 55 5.62 12.91 -23.61
CA ASP A 55 4.54 12.84 -22.62
C ASP A 55 5.09 12.75 -21.19
N ARG A 56 6.41 12.71 -21.01
CA ARG A 56 7.02 12.68 -19.68
C ARG A 56 6.50 13.82 -18.81
N LYS A 57 6.09 13.45 -17.61
CA LYS A 57 5.61 14.36 -16.58
C LYS A 57 6.30 14.05 -15.27
N ASP A 58 6.82 15.09 -14.64
CA ASP A 58 7.18 15.02 -13.22
C ASP A 58 5.92 15.28 -12.40
N PHE A 59 5.38 14.24 -11.78
CA PHE A 59 4.19 14.32 -10.92
C PHE A 59 4.52 14.81 -9.51
N ARG A 60 5.81 14.93 -9.16
CA ARG A 60 6.28 15.39 -7.84
C ARG A 60 5.67 14.59 -6.71
N PHE A 61 5.93 13.28 -6.70
CA PHE A 61 5.54 12.41 -5.59
C PHE A 61 5.89 13.06 -4.24
N PRO A 62 4.95 13.13 -3.28
CA PRO A 62 5.10 13.89 -2.03
C PRO A 62 6.03 13.17 -1.03
N GLN A 63 7.27 12.93 -1.43
CA GLN A 63 8.27 12.15 -0.70
C GLN A 63 8.48 12.70 0.71
N GLU A 64 8.49 14.02 0.90
CA GLU A 64 8.68 14.64 2.21
C GLU A 64 7.54 14.33 3.19
N MET A 65 6.32 14.12 2.69
CA MET A 65 5.16 13.82 3.53
C MET A 65 4.95 12.31 3.71
N VAL A 66 5.39 11.50 2.74
CA VAL A 66 5.33 10.03 2.82
C VAL A 66 6.54 9.47 3.58
N ASP A 67 7.70 10.11 3.45
CA ASP A 67 8.98 9.67 4.00
C ASP A 67 9.65 10.70 4.94
N GLY A 68 8.94 11.73 5.42
CA GLY A 68 9.48 12.72 6.37
C GLY A 68 9.61 12.16 7.80
N ASN A 69 10.73 12.37 8.49
CA ASN A 69 11.11 11.76 9.79
C ASN A 69 10.13 11.95 10.97
N GLN A 70 8.98 12.58 10.75
CA GLN A 70 8.01 12.99 11.75
C GLN A 70 6.71 12.16 11.75
N LEU A 71 6.54 11.22 10.81
CA LEU A 71 5.30 10.44 10.67
C LEU A 71 5.20 9.33 11.74
N GLN A 72 4.12 9.34 12.52
CA GLN A 72 3.78 8.25 13.47
C GLN A 72 3.33 6.97 12.75
N LYS A 73 3.22 5.86 13.48
CA LYS A 73 2.93 4.55 12.88
C LYS A 73 1.52 4.53 12.27
N ALA A 74 0.50 4.96 13.00
CA ALA A 74 -0.88 5.00 12.47
C ALA A 74 -1.01 5.96 11.28
N GLN A 75 -0.25 7.06 11.29
CA GLN A 75 -0.21 8.01 10.19
C GLN A 75 0.48 7.42 8.94
N ALA A 76 1.58 6.69 9.10
CA ALA A 76 2.24 5.98 8.00
C ALA A 76 1.33 4.91 7.38
N ILE A 77 0.61 4.17 8.22
CA ILE A 77 -0.41 3.20 7.77
C ILE A 77 -1.52 3.92 7.01
N SER A 78 -2.03 5.04 7.52
CA SER A 78 -3.09 5.82 6.86
C SER A 78 -2.67 6.41 5.50
N VAL A 79 -1.43 6.90 5.40
CA VAL A 79 -0.84 7.40 4.14
C VAL A 79 -0.72 6.27 3.12
N LEU A 80 -0.21 5.12 3.54
CA LEU A 80 -0.06 3.95 2.70
C LEU A 80 -1.42 3.39 2.25
N HIS A 81 -2.36 3.23 3.18
CA HIS A 81 -3.74 2.84 2.88
C HIS A 81 -4.36 3.78 1.83
N THR A 82 -4.22 5.10 2.03
CA THR A 82 -4.70 6.09 1.06
C THR A 82 -4.02 5.92 -0.30
N MET A 83 -2.71 5.71 -0.34
CA MET A 83 -1.97 5.52 -1.58
C MET A 83 -2.47 4.28 -2.35
N LEU A 84 -2.61 3.13 -1.68
CA LEU A 84 -3.13 1.91 -2.30
C LEU A 84 -4.55 2.12 -2.84
N GLN A 85 -5.42 2.76 -2.05
CA GLN A 85 -6.80 3.05 -2.47
C GLN A 85 -6.84 3.92 -3.73
N GLN A 86 -5.99 4.95 -3.82
CA GLN A 86 -5.93 5.79 -5.02
C GLN A 86 -5.41 5.02 -6.24
N ILE A 87 -4.48 4.08 -6.05
CA ILE A 87 -3.97 3.22 -7.14
C ILE A 87 -5.07 2.28 -7.63
N ILE A 88 -5.81 1.62 -6.73
CA ILE A 88 -6.95 0.79 -7.10
C ILE A 88 -7.96 1.60 -7.93
N ASN A 89 -8.35 2.78 -7.44
CA ASN A 89 -9.29 3.66 -8.15
C ASN A 89 -8.79 4.08 -9.54
N LEU A 90 -7.48 4.30 -9.70
CA LEU A 90 -6.86 4.66 -10.97
C LEU A 90 -6.97 3.52 -12.00
N PHE A 91 -6.71 2.29 -11.56
CA PHE A 91 -6.71 1.11 -12.41
C PHE A 91 -8.08 0.47 -12.62
N HIS A 92 -9.09 0.81 -11.81
CA HIS A 92 -10.46 0.32 -11.95
C HIS A 92 -11.31 1.07 -13.00
N THR A 93 -10.72 2.03 -13.73
CA THR A 93 -11.44 2.81 -14.74
C THR A 93 -11.61 2.05 -16.06
N ASN A 94 -12.67 2.34 -16.83
CA ASN A 94 -12.84 1.75 -18.17
C ASN A 94 -11.63 2.00 -19.10
N ASN A 95 -11.02 3.19 -19.00
CA ASN A 95 -9.85 3.55 -19.79
C ASN A 95 -8.60 2.73 -19.39
N SER A 96 -8.52 2.28 -18.14
CA SER A 96 -7.48 1.35 -17.71
C SER A 96 -7.73 -0.06 -18.27
N SER A 97 -8.98 -0.52 -18.23
CA SER A 97 -9.37 -1.83 -18.78
C SER A 97 -9.11 -1.95 -20.29
N THR A 98 -9.17 -0.84 -21.04
CA THR A 98 -8.78 -0.82 -22.47
C THR A 98 -7.26 -0.70 -22.67
N ALA A 99 -6.55 -0.09 -21.71
CA ALA A 99 -5.11 0.13 -21.79
C ALA A 99 -4.27 -1.09 -21.40
N TRP A 100 -4.79 -2.05 -20.62
CA TRP A 100 -3.99 -3.14 -20.06
C TRP A 100 -4.53 -4.53 -20.38
N ASN A 101 -3.66 -5.54 -20.25
CA ASN A 101 -4.08 -6.94 -20.28
C ASN A 101 -4.99 -7.22 -19.07
N MET A 102 -6.21 -7.69 -19.32
CA MET A 102 -7.23 -7.87 -18.29
C MET A 102 -6.83 -8.86 -17.19
N THR A 103 -6.06 -9.90 -17.53
CA THR A 103 -5.55 -10.88 -16.55
C THR A 103 -4.55 -10.23 -15.60
N LEU A 104 -3.59 -9.47 -16.13
CA LEU A 104 -2.61 -8.76 -15.30
C LEU A 104 -3.28 -7.65 -14.48
N LEU A 105 -4.26 -6.95 -15.04
CA LEU A 105 -5.03 -5.93 -14.34
C LEU A 105 -5.82 -6.53 -13.17
N HIS A 106 -6.45 -7.69 -13.38
CA HIS A 106 -7.12 -8.42 -12.30
C HIS A 106 -6.14 -8.85 -11.20
N GLN A 107 -4.98 -9.40 -11.57
CA GLN A 107 -3.94 -9.74 -10.61
C GLN A 107 -3.47 -8.52 -9.81
N LEU A 108 -3.38 -7.36 -10.45
CA LEU A 108 -2.99 -6.11 -9.80
C LEU A 108 -4.04 -5.70 -8.77
N HIS A 109 -5.32 -5.69 -9.14
CA HIS A 109 -6.42 -5.38 -8.22
C HIS A 109 -6.41 -6.33 -7.02
N SER A 110 -6.41 -7.65 -7.24
CA SER A 110 -6.41 -8.63 -6.14
C SER A 110 -5.18 -8.49 -5.24
N GLY A 111 -4.00 -8.19 -5.82
CA GLY A 111 -2.78 -7.97 -5.06
C GLY A 111 -2.83 -6.71 -4.19
N LEU A 112 -3.45 -5.63 -4.68
CA LEU A 112 -3.61 -4.37 -3.95
C LEU A 112 -4.72 -4.45 -2.88
N GLU A 113 -5.85 -5.07 -3.19
CA GLU A 113 -6.97 -5.29 -2.24
C GLU A 113 -6.49 -6.09 -1.03
N ARG A 114 -5.76 -7.19 -1.26
CA ARG A 114 -5.15 -7.98 -0.18
C ARG A 114 -4.17 -7.17 0.67
N GLN A 115 -3.42 -6.24 0.07
CA GLN A 115 -2.54 -5.34 0.83
C GLN A 115 -3.36 -4.37 1.70
N LEU A 116 -4.47 -3.86 1.17
CA LEU A 116 -5.37 -2.96 1.88
C LEU A 116 -6.03 -3.65 3.08
N GLU A 117 -6.57 -4.86 2.90
CA GLU A 117 -7.17 -5.66 3.98
C GLU A 117 -6.16 -5.93 5.12
N ASN A 118 -4.91 -6.22 4.77
CA ASN A 118 -3.83 -6.39 5.75
C ASN A 118 -3.52 -5.08 6.49
N LEU A 119 -3.65 -3.92 5.84
CA LEU A 119 -3.44 -2.62 6.47
C LEU A 119 -4.61 -2.24 7.38
N ASP A 120 -5.85 -2.58 7.03
CA ASP A 120 -7.03 -2.28 7.85
C ASP A 120 -6.96 -2.96 9.22
N THR A 121 -6.58 -4.24 9.24
CA THR A 121 -6.37 -4.98 10.49
C THR A 121 -5.28 -4.35 11.37
N CYS A 122 -4.22 -3.83 10.74
CA CYS A 122 -3.12 -3.14 11.40
C CYS A 122 -3.47 -1.71 11.86
N LEU A 123 -4.33 -1.01 11.13
CA LEU A 123 -4.72 0.37 11.46
C LEU A 123 -5.55 0.40 12.74
N VAL A 124 -6.49 -0.55 12.92
CA VAL A 124 -7.27 -0.68 14.15
C VAL A 124 -6.36 -0.82 15.37
N GLN A 125 -5.35 -1.69 15.29
CA GLN A 125 -4.39 -1.91 16.37
C GLN A 125 -3.51 -0.67 16.62
N ALA A 126 -3.04 0.00 15.56
CA ALA A 126 -2.21 1.20 15.71
C ALA A 126 -2.98 2.39 16.30
N MET A 127 -4.28 2.50 16.04
CA MET A 127 -5.14 3.54 16.61
C MET A 127 -5.40 3.32 18.11
N GLU A 128 -5.54 2.06 18.54
CA GLU A 128 -5.62 1.71 19.97
C GLU A 128 -4.32 2.02 20.73
N GLU A 129 -3.16 1.92 20.06
CA GLU A 129 -1.84 2.27 20.63
C GLU A 129 -1.59 3.80 20.70
N GLU A 130 -2.13 4.58 19.76
CA GLU A 130 -1.83 6.02 19.57
C GLU A 130 -3.01 6.97 19.91
N GLU A 131 -3.99 6.50 20.71
CA GLU A 131 -5.30 7.14 20.99
C GLU A 131 -5.26 8.60 21.52
N SER A 132 -4.08 9.14 21.84
CA SER A 132 -3.87 10.47 22.43
C SER A 132 -3.44 11.58 21.46
N ILE A 133 -3.24 11.30 20.15
CA ILE A 133 -2.65 12.28 19.22
C ILE A 133 -3.60 12.58 18.04
N PRO A 134 -3.91 13.87 17.77
CA PRO A 134 -4.74 14.24 16.62
C PRO A 134 -4.12 13.79 15.30
N ALA A 135 -4.89 13.06 14.49
CA ALA A 135 -4.49 12.69 13.14
C ALA A 135 -4.19 13.95 12.32
N THR A 136 -2.94 14.13 11.90
CA THR A 136 -2.59 15.21 10.99
C THR A 136 -3.01 14.82 9.57
N GLU A 137 -4.08 15.42 9.05
CA GLU A 137 -4.67 15.14 7.73
C GLU A 137 -3.76 15.54 6.55
N GLY A 138 -2.72 16.36 6.79
CA GLY A 138 -1.85 16.95 5.77
C GLY A 138 -1.24 15.93 4.79
N PRO A 139 -0.53 14.88 5.26
CA PRO A 139 0.08 13.86 4.40
C PRO A 139 -0.93 13.07 3.56
N VAL A 140 -2.07 12.69 4.13
CA VAL A 140 -3.16 12.00 3.41
C VAL A 140 -3.71 12.90 2.30
N LEU A 141 -3.94 14.18 2.58
CA LEU A 141 -4.39 15.14 1.58
C LEU A 141 -3.36 15.36 0.47
N ALA A 142 -2.07 15.35 0.79
CA ALA A 142 -1.02 15.47 -0.22
C ALA A 142 -0.98 14.28 -1.18
N VAL A 143 -1.15 13.06 -0.68
CA VAL A 143 -1.30 11.86 -1.53
C VAL A 143 -2.53 12.00 -2.44
N LYS A 144 -3.68 12.41 -1.90
CA LYS A 144 -4.89 12.62 -2.71
C LYS A 144 -4.68 13.65 -3.82
N ARG A 145 -4.04 14.80 -3.52
CA ARG A 145 -3.71 15.83 -4.52
C ARG A 145 -2.75 15.32 -5.60
N TYR A 146 -1.76 14.53 -5.20
CA TYR A 146 -0.84 13.89 -6.13
C TYR A 146 -1.58 13.00 -7.15
N PHE A 147 -2.48 12.13 -6.69
CA PHE A 147 -3.29 11.29 -7.59
C PHE A 147 -4.30 12.09 -8.42
N GLN A 148 -4.86 13.18 -7.89
CA GLN A 148 -5.65 14.11 -8.69
C GLN A 148 -4.84 14.67 -9.88
N GLY A 149 -3.56 15.01 -9.66
CA GLY A 149 -2.65 15.41 -10.73
C GLY A 149 -2.44 14.33 -11.80
N ILE A 150 -2.33 13.07 -11.40
CA ILE A 150 -2.26 11.92 -12.33
C ILE A 150 -3.53 11.79 -13.16
N HIS A 151 -4.70 11.89 -12.53
CA HIS A 151 -5.97 11.83 -13.24
C HIS A 151 -6.15 12.98 -14.24
N LEU A 152 -5.73 14.19 -13.87
CA LEU A 152 -5.75 15.36 -14.75
C LEU A 152 -4.84 15.15 -15.97
N TYR A 153 -3.60 14.69 -15.74
CA TYR A 153 -2.68 14.36 -16.81
C TYR A 153 -3.24 13.33 -17.79
N LEU A 154 -3.85 12.25 -17.29
CA LEU A 154 -4.48 11.24 -18.15
C LEU A 154 -5.60 11.83 -19.01
N LYS A 155 -6.41 12.74 -18.45
CA LYS A 155 -7.45 13.46 -19.20
C LYS A 155 -6.85 14.37 -20.26
N GLU A 156 -5.84 15.17 -19.91
CA GLU A 156 -5.13 16.07 -20.84
C GLU A 156 -4.48 15.32 -22.01
N LYS A 157 -4.01 14.10 -21.77
CA LYS A 157 -3.41 13.22 -22.78
C LYS A 157 -4.39 12.26 -23.43
N GLU A 158 -5.69 12.48 -23.23
CA GLU A 158 -6.79 11.70 -23.80
C GLU A 158 -6.65 10.20 -23.59
N TYR A 159 -6.06 9.80 -22.45
CA TYR A 159 -5.83 8.40 -22.10
C TYR A 159 -5.04 7.61 -23.15
N SER A 160 -4.17 8.27 -23.90
CA SER A 160 -3.30 7.63 -24.90
C SER A 160 -2.39 6.56 -24.28
N ASP A 161 -1.92 5.61 -25.12
CA ASP A 161 -1.03 4.54 -24.67
C ASP A 161 0.25 5.08 -24.00
N CYS A 162 0.80 6.19 -24.50
CA CYS A 162 1.94 6.83 -23.86
C CYS A 162 1.61 7.47 -22.53
N ALA A 163 0.41 8.05 -22.36
CA ALA A 163 -0.03 8.56 -21.07
C ALA A 163 -0.07 7.45 -20.02
N TRP A 164 -0.66 6.32 -20.38
CA TRP A 164 -0.73 5.14 -19.51
C TRP A 164 0.64 4.54 -19.20
N GLU A 165 1.56 4.48 -20.17
CA GLU A 165 2.93 4.01 -19.93
C GLU A 165 3.67 4.93 -18.94
N ILE A 166 3.53 6.26 -19.07
CA ILE A 166 4.11 7.23 -18.12
C ILE A 166 3.52 7.06 -16.72
N VAL A 167 2.20 6.89 -16.60
CA VAL A 167 1.54 6.66 -15.31
C VAL A 167 1.97 5.32 -14.69
N ARG A 168 2.06 4.23 -15.46
CA ARG A 168 2.53 2.93 -14.98
C ARG A 168 3.93 3.03 -14.37
N VAL A 169 4.85 3.72 -15.03
CA VAL A 169 6.20 3.98 -14.53
C VAL A 169 6.17 4.75 -13.21
N GLU A 170 5.33 5.79 -13.12
CA GLU A 170 5.18 6.58 -11.90
C GLU A 170 4.60 5.73 -10.75
N ILE A 171 3.57 4.93 -10.99
CA ILE A 171 3.01 4.04 -9.97
C ILE A 171 4.02 2.99 -9.52
N ARG A 172 4.79 2.42 -10.44
CA ARG A 172 5.87 1.47 -10.11
C ARG A 172 6.93 2.11 -9.20
N ARG A 173 7.22 3.41 -9.40
CA ARG A 173 8.13 4.18 -8.54
C ARG A 173 7.60 4.31 -7.11
N CYS A 174 6.29 4.49 -6.92
CA CYS A 174 5.67 4.53 -5.58
C CYS A 174 5.98 3.26 -4.76
N PHE A 175 5.88 2.08 -5.39
CA PHE A 175 6.17 0.79 -4.73
C PHE A 175 7.67 0.49 -4.54
N SER A 176 8.52 1.23 -5.25
CA SER A 176 9.98 1.09 -5.14
C SER A 176 10.59 2.03 -4.09
N SER A 177 9.78 2.85 -3.39
CA SER A 177 10.28 3.75 -2.35
C SER A 177 10.74 2.97 -1.12
N THR A 178 12.06 2.86 -0.92
CA THR A 178 12.69 2.12 0.18
C THR A 178 12.44 2.76 1.55
N LYS A 179 12.20 4.08 1.60
CA LYS A 179 12.06 4.82 2.87
C LYS A 179 10.73 4.55 3.59
N LEU A 180 9.63 4.41 2.85
CA LEU A 180 8.34 4.01 3.39
C LEU A 180 8.42 2.59 3.97
N GLN A 181 9.11 1.70 3.27
CA GLN A 181 9.36 0.32 3.70
C GLN A 181 10.21 0.23 4.97
N GLU A 182 11.28 1.03 5.07
CA GLU A 182 12.16 1.10 6.25
C GLU A 182 11.44 1.57 7.52
N ARG A 183 10.38 2.38 7.41
CA ARG A 183 9.63 2.87 8.58
C ARG A 183 8.64 1.88 9.14
N LEU A 184 7.94 1.16 8.26
CA LEU A 184 7.11 0.03 8.71
C LEU A 184 7.96 -0.93 9.57
N ARG A 185 9.27 -0.99 9.32
CA ARG A 185 10.24 -1.85 10.03
C ARG A 185 10.71 -1.30 11.39
N ARG A 186 10.61 0.00 11.66
CA ARG A 186 11.06 0.54 12.96
C ARG A 186 10.09 0.11 14.06
N LYS A 187 10.48 -0.92 14.84
CA LYS A 187 9.84 -1.24 16.12
C LYS A 187 10.02 -0.06 17.08
N HIS A 188 8.99 0.20 17.90
CA HIS A 188 9.09 1.13 19.01
C HIS A 188 10.19 0.63 19.95
N GLY A 189 11.24 1.43 20.15
CA GLY A 189 12.37 1.03 20.98
C GLY A 189 13.63 1.86 20.70
N ASP A 190 13.55 3.16 20.98
CA ASP A 190 14.63 3.82 21.75
C ASP A 190 14.09 5.12 22.37
N VAL A 191 13.20 4.98 23.37
CA VAL A 191 13.16 5.99 24.42
C VAL A 191 14.33 5.65 25.32
N GLY A 192 15.49 6.18 24.96
CA GLY A 192 16.69 6.07 25.77
C GLY A 192 16.42 6.69 27.13
N SER A 193 16.46 5.85 28.16
CA SER A 193 16.74 6.30 29.52
C SER A 193 18.10 7.00 29.51
N SER A 194 18.10 8.29 29.83
CA SER A 194 19.25 9.01 30.38
C SER A 194 18.73 10.00 31.41
#